data_AF-A0A7Y9LVJ4-F1
#
_entry.id   AF-A0A7Y9LVJ4-F1
#
_cell.length_a   1.000
_cell.length_b   1.000
_cell.length_c   1.000
_cell.angle_alpha   90.00
_cell.angle_beta   90.00
_cell.angle_gamma   90.00
#
_symmetry.space_group_name_H-M   'P 1'
#
loop_
_entity.id
_entity.type
_entity.pdbx_description
1 polymer ?
#
loop_
_entity_poly.entity_id
_entity_poly.type
_entity_poly.pdbx_seq_one_letter_code
_entity_poly.pdbx_strand_id
1 'polypeptide(L)'
;MRRSSIVLPVVDAVLGTVSFGCDGEWHSFWVNEPAALLAALANPARPSHWSPEAGELVVTVARTGSRAGEPLSFSLTLLTAVPHHQAPTGSR
;
A
#
# COMPACT_ATOMS: atom_id res chain seq x y z
N MET A 1 9.24 -17.16 -5.66
CA MET A 1 8.02 -16.70 -4.98
C MET A 1 8.38 -15.53 -4.08
N ARG A 2 7.95 -14.30 -4.42
CA ARG A 2 8.10 -13.16 -3.51
C ARG A 2 7.02 -13.30 -2.42
N ARG A 3 7.41 -13.24 -1.15
CA ARG A 3 6.46 -13.36 -0.03
C ARG A 3 5.62 -12.08 0.06
N SER A 4 4.40 -12.21 0.57
CA SER A 4 3.61 -11.05 0.96
C SER A 4 4.25 -10.36 2.17
N SER A 5 4.21 -9.03 2.19
CA SER A 5 4.85 -8.21 3.22
C SER A 5 3.81 -7.35 3.94
N ILE A 6 3.95 -7.20 5.25
CA ILE A 6 3.14 -6.22 6.00
C ILE A 6 3.64 -4.83 5.63
N VAL A 7 2.72 -3.93 5.31
CA VAL A 7 3.04 -2.55 4.90
C VAL A 7 2.15 -1.55 5.61
N LEU A 8 2.65 -0.31 5.73
CA LEU A 8 1.88 0.83 6.21
C LEU A 8 1.68 1.82 5.04
N PRO A 9 0.51 1.80 4.37
CA PRO A 9 0.27 2.64 3.21
C PRO A 9 -0.03 4.09 3.59
N VAL A 10 0.56 5.01 2.85
CA VAL A 10 0.20 6.43 2.78
C VAL A 10 -0.61 6.62 1.50
N VAL A 11 -1.81 7.20 1.61
CA VAL A 11 -2.72 7.38 0.49
C VAL A 11 -2.95 8.87 0.25
N ASP A 12 -2.64 9.33 -0.97
CA ASP A 12 -3.09 10.61 -1.50
C ASP A 12 -4.37 10.36 -2.31
N ALA A 13 -5.51 10.77 -1.76
CA ALA A 13 -6.81 10.56 -2.39
C ALA A 13 -7.07 11.48 -3.59
N VAL A 14 -6.39 12.63 -3.65
CA VAL A 14 -6.54 13.60 -4.74
C VAL A 14 -5.82 13.10 -5.98
N LEU A 15 -4.61 12.54 -5.80
CA LEU A 15 -3.79 12.01 -6.89
C LEU A 15 -4.02 10.51 -7.16
N GLY A 16 -4.79 9.82 -6.31
CA GLY A 16 -4.98 8.38 -6.39
C GLY A 16 -3.69 7.60 -6.17
N THR A 17 -2.76 8.15 -5.39
CA THR A 17 -1.42 7.57 -5.19
C THR A 17 -1.36 6.87 -3.84
N VAL A 18 -0.77 5.67 -3.82
CA VAL A 18 -0.50 4.89 -2.62
C VAL A 18 0.99 4.64 -2.55
N SER A 19 1.61 4.96 -1.42
CA SER A 19 3.04 4.70 -1.21
C SER A 19 3.30 3.97 0.09
N PHE A 20 4.29 3.08 0.10
CA PHE A 20 4.72 2.37 1.30
C PHE A 20 6.14 1.83 1.15
N GLY A 21 6.79 1.57 2.28
CA GLY A 21 8.04 0.86 2.34
C GLY A 21 7.83 -0.65 2.26
N CYS A 22 8.59 -1.34 1.41
CA CYS A 22 8.67 -2.80 1.35
C CYS A 22 10.08 -3.20 0.93
N ASP A 23 10.62 -4.29 1.49
CA ASP A 23 11.95 -4.82 1.16
C ASP A 23 13.10 -3.79 1.24
N GLY A 24 12.96 -2.78 2.11
CA GLY A 24 13.96 -1.71 2.29
C GLY A 24 13.87 -0.57 1.27
N GLU A 25 12.93 -0.62 0.34
CA GLU A 25 12.69 0.41 -0.67
C GLU A 25 11.33 1.09 -0.46
N TRP A 26 11.23 2.36 -0.87
CA TRP A 26 9.97 3.08 -0.92
C TRP A 26 9.36 2.94 -2.31
N HIS A 27 8.12 2.49 -2.37
CA HIS A 27 7.40 2.30 -3.63
C HIS A 27 6.16 3.20 -3.67
N SER A 28 5.83 3.66 -4.86
CA SER A 28 4.62 4.44 -5.14
C SER A 28 3.84 3.79 -6.27
N PHE A 29 2.53 3.72 -6.08
CA PHE A 29 1.59 3.09 -6.99
C PHE A 29 0.39 3.99 -7.19
N TRP A 30 -0.31 3.79 -8.30
CA TRP A 30 -1.63 4.33 -8.54
C TRP A 30 -2.70 3.31 -8.12
N VAL A 31 -3.81 3.80 -7.58
CA VAL A 31 -5.00 3.02 -7.26
C VAL A 31 -6.23 3.67 -7.89
N ASN A 32 -7.11 2.86 -8.47
CA ASN A 32 -8.31 3.35 -9.14
C ASN A 32 -9.36 3.91 -8.17
N GLU A 33 -9.44 3.36 -6.96
CA GLU A 33 -10.49 3.66 -5.98
C GLU A 33 -9.90 4.15 -4.64
N PRO A 34 -9.23 5.32 -4.61
CA PRO A 34 -8.52 5.78 -3.41
C PRO A 34 -9.45 6.05 -2.23
N ALA A 35 -10.69 6.49 -2.47
CA ALA A 35 -11.68 6.71 -1.43
C ALA A 35 -12.11 5.40 -0.75
N ALA A 36 -12.31 4.33 -1.54
CA ALA A 36 -12.64 3.01 -1.02
C ALA A 36 -11.47 2.43 -0.22
N LEU A 37 -10.24 2.62 -0.69
CA LEU A 37 -9.04 2.22 0.04
C LEU A 37 -8.93 2.95 1.39
N LEU A 38 -9.13 4.27 1.43
CA LEU A 38 -9.14 5.03 2.67
C LEU A 38 -10.21 4.56 3.65
N ALA A 39 -11.42 4.30 3.16
CA ALA A 39 -12.50 3.77 3.99
C ALA A 39 -12.12 2.41 4.60
N ALA A 40 -11.48 1.53 3.84
CA ALA A 40 -10.98 0.26 4.35
C ALA A 40 -9.87 0.45 5.41
N LEU A 41 -8.92 1.36 5.14
CA LEU A 41 -7.81 1.66 6.06
C LEU A 41 -8.24 2.35 7.36
N ALA A 42 -9.41 3.00 7.37
CA ALA A 42 -9.97 3.63 8.56
C ALA A 42 -10.52 2.63 9.59
N ASN A 43 -10.80 1.38 9.17
CA ASN A 43 -11.34 0.34 10.06
C ASN A 43 -10.63 -1.03 9.86
N PRO A 44 -9.30 -1.11 10.06
CA PRO A 44 -8.55 -2.33 9.83
C PRO A 44 -8.72 -3.30 11.00
N ALA A 45 -8.98 -4.57 10.69
CA ALA A 45 -8.97 -5.67 11.66
C ALA A 45 -7.55 -6.22 11.92
N ARG A 46 -6.61 -5.98 11.00
CA ARG A 46 -5.20 -6.38 11.07
C ARG A 46 -4.35 -5.51 10.12
N PRO A 47 -3.00 -5.56 10.21
CA PRO A 47 -2.14 -4.82 9.29
C PRO A 47 -2.42 -5.15 7.82
N SER A 48 -2.19 -4.16 6.95
CA SER A 48 -2.31 -4.33 5.50
C SER A 48 -1.15 -5.16 4.95
N HIS A 49 -1.42 -5.90 3.88
CA HIS A 49 -0.43 -6.77 3.23
C HIS A 49 -0.27 -6.41 1.77
N TRP A 50 0.98 -6.29 1.31
CA TRP A 50 1.33 -6.17 -0.09
C TRP A 50 1.58 -7.55 -0.69
N SER A 51 0.89 -7.86 -1.79
CA SER A 51 1.11 -9.06 -2.61
C SER A 51 1.74 -8.65 -3.94
N PRO A 52 3.08 -8.71 -4.07
CA PRO A 52 3.75 -8.31 -5.31
C PRO A 52 3.43 -9.25 -6.48
N GLU A 53 3.04 -10.50 -6.21
CA GLU A 53 2.67 -11.48 -7.23
C GLU A 53 1.29 -11.16 -7.84
N ALA A 54 0.35 -10.70 -7.01
CA ALA A 54 -0.98 -10.28 -7.47
C ALA A 54 -1.02 -8.82 -7.92
N GLY A 55 -0.03 -8.01 -7.52
CA GLY A 55 -0.09 -6.56 -7.70
C GLY A 55 -1.17 -5.92 -6.82
N GLU A 56 -1.44 -6.48 -5.64
CA GLU A 56 -2.55 -6.09 -4.78
C GLU A 56 -2.12 -5.67 -3.38
N LEU A 57 -2.71 -4.58 -2.89
CA LEU A 57 -2.73 -4.26 -1.48
C LEU A 57 -4.00 -4.85 -0.86
N VAL A 58 -3.81 -5.73 0.11
CA VAL A 58 -4.91 -6.38 0.84
C VAL A 58 -5.10 -5.66 2.18
N VAL A 59 -6.28 -5.08 2.38
CA VAL A 59 -6.72 -4.49 3.64
C VAL A 59 -7.80 -5.38 4.22
N THR A 60 -7.61 -5.89 5.43
CA THR A 60 -8.65 -6.68 6.09
C THR A 60 -9.42 -5.78 7.04
N VAL A 61 -10.71 -5.59 6.76
CA VAL A 61 -11.58 -4.69 7.51
C VAL A 61 -12.34 -5.43 8.61
N ALA A 62 -12.62 -4.74 9.72
CA ALA A 62 -13.47 -5.31 10.76
C ALA A 62 -14.91 -5.38 10.28
N ARG A 63 -15.56 -6.54 10.49
CA ARG A 63 -16.97 -6.75 10.14
C ARG A 63 -17.71 -7.35 11.32
N THR A 64 -18.88 -6.79 11.64
CA THR A 64 -19.74 -7.30 12.71
C THR A 64 -20.05 -8.78 12.47
N GLY A 65 -19.81 -9.60 13.50
CA GLY A 65 -20.01 -11.06 13.42
C GLY A 65 -18.84 -11.85 12.83
N SER A 66 -17.76 -11.21 12.36
CA SER A 66 -16.54 -11.89 11.90
C SER A 66 -15.32 -11.43 12.68
N ARG A 67 -14.80 -12.29 13.57
CA ARG A 67 -13.54 -12.04 14.30
C ARG A 67 -12.33 -11.99 13.35
N ALA A 68 -12.40 -12.68 12.22
CA ALA A 68 -11.32 -12.70 11.23
C ALA A 68 -11.30 -11.45 10.34
N GLY A 69 -12.36 -10.65 10.35
CA GLY A 69 -12.57 -9.56 9.41
C GLY A 69 -12.90 -10.05 8.00
N GLU A 70 -12.89 -9.12 7.05
CA GLU A 70 -13.11 -9.37 5.62
C GLU A 70 -11.94 -8.79 4.81
N PRO A 71 -11.25 -9.58 3.98
CA PRO A 71 -10.17 -9.08 3.13
C PRO A 71 -10.76 -8.33 1.93
N LEU A 72 -10.26 -7.11 1.70
CA LEU A 72 -10.50 -6.31 0.51
C LEU A 72 -9.19 -6.14 -0.24
N SER A 73 -9.18 -6.52 -1.52
CA SER A 73 -8.03 -6.37 -2.42
C SER A 73 -8.16 -5.11 -3.26
N PHE A 74 -7.07 -4.36 -3.36
CA PHE A 74 -6.95 -3.18 -4.21
C PHE A 74 -5.80 -3.37 -5.19
N SER A 75 -6.10 -3.40 -6.48
CA SER A 75 -5.08 -3.48 -7.53
C SER A 75 -4.26 -2.19 -7.58
N LEU A 76 -2.94 -2.35 -7.56
CA LEU A 76 -1.98 -1.26 -7.58
C LEU A 76 -1.17 -1.31 -8.88
N THR A 77 -1.13 -0.19 -9.59
CA THR A 77 -0.31 -0.04 -10.79
C THR A 77 0.94 0.72 -10.42
N LEU A 78 2.12 0.17 -10.70
CA LEU A 78 3.39 0.85 -10.40
C LEU A 78 3.42 2.22 -11.09
N LEU A 79 3.58 3.28 -10.30
CA LEU A 79 3.99 4.56 -10.86
C LEU A 79 5.47 4.40 -11.17
N THR A 80 5.83 4.40 -12.45
CA THR A 80 7.23 4.39 -12.85
C THR A 80 7.91 5.60 -12.21
N ALA A 81 8.77 5.34 -11.22
CA ALA A 81 9.54 6.38 -10.59
C ALA A 81 10.55 6.93 -11.61
N VAL A 82 10.57 8.25 -11.76
CA VAL A 82 11.84 8.93 -12.07
C VAL A 82 12.74 8.64 -10.87
N PRO A 83 13.96 8.11 -11.04
CA PRO A 83 14.81 7.75 -9.92
C PRO A 83 15.00 8.95 -8.99
N HIS A 84 14.69 8.76 -7.70
CA HIS A 84 14.97 9.76 -6.68
C HIS A 84 16.49 9.97 -6.65
N HIS A 85 16.96 11.11 -7.18
CA HIS A 85 18.34 11.52 -7.12
C HIS A 85 18.80 11.49 -5.66
N GLN A 86 19.89 10.75 -5.38
CA GLN A 86 20.55 10.75 -4.07
C GLN A 86 20.72 12.19 -3.57
N ALA A 87 20.39 12.41 -2.29
CA ALA A 87 20.76 13.63 -1.60
C ALA A 87 22.29 13.84 -1.73
N PRO A 88 22.78 15.06 -2.02
CA PRO A 88 24.21 15.30 -2.10
C PRO A 88 24.82 14.92 -0.75
N THR A 89 25.65 13.88 -0.76
CA THR A 89 26.50 13.56 0.38
C THR A 89 27.49 14.72 0.46
N GLY A 90 27.21 15.66 1.37
CA GLY A 90 28.11 16.75 1.69
C GLY A 90 29.47 16.17 2.04
N SER A 91 30.40 16.28 1.11
CA SER A 91 31.81 15.99 1.35
C SER A 91 32.41 17.22 2.00
N ARG A 92 33.07 16.99 3.13
CA ARG A 92 33.87 17.97 3.88
C ARG A 92 34.95 18.62 3.02
#